data_AF-A0A0W0TGY4-F1
#
_entry.id   AF-A0A0W0TGY4-F1
#
_cell.length_a   1.000
_cell.length_b   1.000
_cell.length_c   1.000
_cell.angle_alpha   90.00
_cell.angle_beta   90.00
_cell.angle_gamma   90.00
#
_symmetry.space_group_name_H-M   'P 1'
#
loop_
_entity.id
_entity.type
_entity.pdbx_description
1 polymer ?
#
loop_
_entity_poly.entity_id
_entity_poly.type
_entity_poly.pdbx_seq_one_letter_code
_entity_poly.pdbx_strand_id
1 'polypeptide(L)'
;MVHILLSNKNSNSKCRSIIFNTDTHLFLLADNQQLKKNELINIEFEHPLLVQPGIQPFNGIYDYQYEDMEGLFESAIYVYSVLLQASEPSNCRFNIHPSPSFIDSNAQEQIYCSIKANQRANEAVNIENFEDLISELSGYRFKFLNHILIKNSFSTKDLPNSIDGDLLFETKTELVNLLKQPCNLDRFELRYIDPVVRFGLFARDFIQKDEILFSYCGEKRIFDSKHKGYAFECRADCLNMHIDASQYGNIARFVNHAPEPGKDQVEPQLLEANLKTISHNLNGIEVIFFKATRKILIGEQLLVNYGEKSFKTQRMTRFTSKGKAIYKDKPGLWKRSQNKITHLKIMANHGLKKAQHYILLRLLLISVVLLLIVSSV
;
A
#
# COMPACT_ATOMS: atom_id res chain seq x y z
N MET A 1 1.52 -22.77 -14.93
CA MET A 1 2.88 -22.92 -15.48
C MET A 1 3.66 -21.67 -15.16
N VAL A 2 4.76 -21.82 -14.42
CA VAL A 2 5.68 -20.72 -14.07
C VAL A 2 7.04 -20.96 -14.72
N HIS A 3 7.57 -19.96 -15.42
CA HIS A 3 8.91 -19.95 -16.01
C HIS A 3 9.83 -19.04 -15.19
N ILE A 4 11.02 -19.53 -14.86
CA ILE A 4 12.02 -18.74 -14.13
C ILE A 4 13.21 -18.51 -15.04
N LEU A 5 13.40 -17.28 -15.50
CA LEU A 5 14.60 -16.89 -16.25
C LEU A 5 15.76 -16.71 -15.26
N LEU A 6 16.91 -17.32 -15.53
CA LEU A 6 18.10 -17.24 -14.69
C LEU A 6 19.29 -16.81 -15.54
N SER A 7 20.02 -15.77 -15.13
CA SER A 7 21.27 -15.38 -15.78
C SER A 7 22.45 -16.09 -15.14
N ASN A 8 23.38 -16.59 -15.95
CA ASN A 8 24.57 -17.25 -15.43
C ASN A 8 25.48 -16.22 -14.74
N LYS A 9 25.81 -16.45 -13.48
CA LYS A 9 26.75 -15.61 -12.71
C LYS A 9 28.21 -15.99 -12.95
N ASN A 10 28.48 -17.14 -13.56
CA ASN A 10 29.81 -17.47 -14.06
C ASN A 10 30.08 -16.73 -15.37
N SER A 11 30.90 -15.67 -15.31
CA SER A 11 31.26 -14.84 -16.47
C SER A 11 32.06 -15.58 -17.55
N ASN A 12 32.72 -16.69 -17.19
CA ASN A 12 33.55 -17.48 -18.10
C ASN A 12 32.75 -18.52 -18.92
N SER A 13 31.54 -18.88 -18.46
CA SER A 13 30.69 -19.83 -19.18
C SER A 13 30.19 -19.25 -20.51
N LYS A 14 30.06 -20.13 -21.51
CA LYS A 14 29.42 -19.82 -22.79
C LYS A 14 27.90 -19.69 -22.68
N CYS A 15 27.29 -20.33 -21.69
CA CYS A 15 25.86 -20.23 -21.42
C CYS A 15 25.59 -18.96 -20.61
N ARG A 16 24.80 -18.03 -21.17
CA ARG A 16 24.50 -16.75 -20.51
C ARG A 16 23.20 -16.75 -19.71
N SER A 17 22.23 -17.55 -20.10
CA SER A 17 20.95 -17.66 -19.40
C SER A 17 20.27 -19.00 -19.69
N ILE A 18 19.39 -19.40 -18.77
CA ILE A 18 18.51 -20.56 -18.91
C ILE A 18 17.11 -20.22 -18.40
N ILE A 19 16.12 -20.99 -18.82
CA ILE A 19 14.74 -20.90 -18.31
C ILE A 19 14.40 -22.20 -17.59
N PHE A 20 14.07 -22.13 -16.31
CA PHE A 20 13.49 -23.27 -15.60
C PHE A 20 11.98 -23.33 -15.83
N ASN A 21 11.48 -24.49 -16.30
CA ASN A 21 10.06 -24.75 -16.44
C ASN A 21 9.55 -25.61 -15.28
N THR A 22 8.66 -25.03 -14.47
CA THR A 22 8.10 -25.70 -13.28
C THR A 22 7.21 -26.92 -13.57
N ASP A 23 6.63 -27.02 -14.78
CA ASP A 23 5.76 -28.14 -15.14
C ASP A 23 6.59 -29.35 -15.61
N THR A 24 7.71 -29.13 -16.32
CA THR A 24 8.57 -30.21 -16.82
C THR A 24 9.76 -30.52 -15.93
N HIS A 25 10.11 -29.61 -15.01
CA HIS A 25 11.31 -29.68 -14.16
C HIS A 25 12.63 -29.65 -14.94
N LEU A 26 12.60 -29.09 -16.15
CA LEU A 26 13.77 -29.01 -17.01
C LEU A 26 14.20 -27.56 -17.19
N PHE A 27 15.51 -27.40 -17.38
CA PHE A 27 16.14 -26.15 -17.75
C PHE A 27 16.26 -26.08 -19.26
N LEU A 28 15.74 -25.02 -19.87
CA LEU A 28 15.78 -24.78 -21.29
C LEU A 28 16.90 -23.79 -21.62
N LEU A 29 17.75 -24.16 -22.58
CA LEU A 29 18.79 -23.30 -23.15
C LEU A 29 18.24 -22.51 -24.33
N ALA A 30 19.00 -21.50 -24.77
CA ALA A 30 18.63 -20.65 -25.92
C ALA A 30 18.48 -21.41 -27.25
N ASP A 31 19.15 -22.56 -27.39
CA ASP A 31 19.05 -23.46 -28.55
C ASP A 31 17.93 -24.50 -28.42
N ASN A 32 17.07 -24.37 -27.41
CA ASN A 32 16.00 -25.29 -27.03
C ASN A 32 16.47 -26.65 -26.49
N GLN A 33 17.76 -26.82 -26.17
CA GLN A 33 18.19 -28.01 -25.44
C GLN A 33 17.60 -28.00 -24.03
N GLN A 34 17.13 -29.16 -23.57
CA GLN A 34 16.60 -29.35 -22.22
C GLN A 34 17.60 -30.11 -21.36
N LEU A 35 17.86 -29.60 -20.16
CA LEU A 35 18.77 -30.18 -19.18
C LEU A 35 18.08 -30.42 -17.84
N LYS A 36 18.51 -31.46 -17.12
CA LYS A 36 18.23 -31.63 -15.70
C LYS A 36 19.19 -30.80 -14.85
N LYS A 37 18.83 -30.57 -13.59
CA LYS A 37 19.62 -29.75 -12.64
C LYS A 37 21.08 -30.20 -12.54
N ASN A 38 21.34 -31.50 -12.48
CA ASN A 38 22.69 -32.06 -12.35
C ASN A 38 23.55 -31.86 -13.61
N GLU A 39 22.94 -31.65 -14.78
CA GLU A 39 23.65 -31.43 -16.04
C GLU A 39 24.14 -29.98 -16.19
N LEU A 40 23.60 -29.04 -15.39
CA LEU A 40 24.02 -27.63 -15.38
C LEU A 40 25.49 -27.45 -15.00
N ILE A 41 26.06 -28.38 -14.25
CA ILE A 41 27.49 -28.38 -13.87
C ILE A 41 28.37 -28.48 -15.12
N ASN A 42 27.96 -29.26 -16.13
CA ASN A 42 28.74 -29.49 -17.35
C ASN A 42 28.85 -28.25 -18.24
N ILE A 43 27.95 -27.28 -18.06
CA ILE A 43 27.96 -25.99 -18.75
C ILE A 43 28.41 -24.84 -17.83
N GLU A 44 28.96 -25.19 -16.65
CA GLU A 44 29.44 -24.26 -15.65
C GLU A 44 28.41 -23.16 -15.32
N PHE A 45 27.13 -23.55 -15.20
CA PHE A 45 26.05 -22.62 -14.91
C PHE A 45 25.89 -22.41 -13.40
N GLU A 46 25.97 -21.15 -12.98
CA GLU A 46 25.89 -20.74 -11.58
C GLU A 46 24.81 -19.68 -11.39
N HIS A 47 23.93 -19.88 -10.40
CA HIS A 47 22.96 -18.88 -9.99
C HIS A 47 22.62 -19.06 -8.50
N PRO A 48 22.49 -17.98 -7.70
CA PRO A 48 22.23 -18.05 -6.25
C PRO A 48 20.98 -18.86 -5.87
N LEU A 49 19.97 -18.86 -6.74
CA LEU A 49 18.74 -19.65 -6.55
C LEU A 49 18.97 -21.17 -6.59
N LEU A 50 20.00 -21.66 -7.31
CA LEU A 50 20.24 -23.10 -7.48
C LEU A 50 20.89 -23.75 -6.25
N VAL A 51 21.54 -22.94 -5.42
CA VAL A 51 22.29 -23.36 -4.22
C VAL A 51 21.51 -23.14 -2.91
N GLN A 52 20.23 -22.75 -3.01
CA GLN A 52 19.37 -22.57 -1.85
C GLN A 52 19.15 -23.91 -1.13
N PRO A 53 19.05 -23.91 0.21
CA PRO A 53 18.92 -25.13 0.98
C PRO A 53 17.64 -25.91 0.64
N GLY A 54 17.67 -27.21 0.93
CA GLY A 54 16.51 -28.09 0.80
C GLY A 54 15.38 -27.70 1.74
N ILE A 55 14.18 -27.47 1.18
CA ILE A 55 13.00 -27.09 1.95
C ILE A 55 11.98 -28.23 1.86
N GLN A 56 11.53 -28.71 3.03
CA GLN A 56 10.53 -29.76 3.14
C GLN A 56 9.19 -29.18 3.57
N PRO A 57 8.06 -29.62 2.98
CA PRO A 57 6.74 -29.16 3.38
C PRO A 57 6.31 -29.79 4.71
N PHE A 58 5.45 -29.10 5.45
CA PHE A 58 4.71 -29.63 6.59
C PHE A 58 3.26 -29.86 6.19
N ASN A 59 2.78 -31.10 6.26
CA ASN A 59 1.41 -31.48 5.84
C ASN A 59 1.05 -31.01 4.41
N GLY A 60 2.01 -31.05 3.49
CA GLY A 60 1.82 -30.62 2.09
C GLY A 60 1.74 -29.11 1.90
N ILE A 61 2.11 -28.32 2.91
CA ILE A 61 2.17 -26.85 2.86
C ILE A 61 3.61 -26.41 3.15
N TYR A 62 4.11 -25.49 2.33
CA TYR A 62 5.38 -24.80 2.53
C TYR A 62 5.13 -23.55 3.37
N ASP A 63 5.40 -23.67 4.67
CA ASP A 63 5.22 -22.59 5.65
C ASP A 63 6.50 -21.77 5.77
N TYR A 64 6.38 -20.44 5.62
CA TYR A 64 7.47 -19.49 5.79
C TYR A 64 7.07 -18.39 6.77
N GLN A 65 7.88 -18.27 7.82
CA GLN A 65 7.69 -17.28 8.86
C GLN A 65 8.85 -16.30 8.83
N TYR A 66 8.54 -15.00 8.86
CA TYR A 66 9.56 -13.95 8.90
C TYR A 66 9.50 -13.17 10.21
N GLU A 67 10.68 -12.80 10.74
CA GLU A 67 10.82 -12.09 12.01
C GLU A 67 11.03 -10.58 11.83
N ASP A 68 11.46 -10.16 10.65
CA ASP A 68 11.74 -8.76 10.32
C ASP A 68 11.50 -8.46 8.82
N MET A 69 11.89 -7.26 8.39
CA MET A 69 11.71 -6.80 7.00
C MET A 69 12.61 -7.54 6.02
N GLU A 70 13.83 -7.91 6.42
CA GLU A 70 14.72 -8.73 5.59
C GLU A 70 14.11 -10.10 5.31
N GLY A 71 13.64 -10.79 6.36
CA GLY A 71 12.93 -12.06 6.21
C GLY A 71 11.69 -11.92 5.33
N LEU A 72 10.94 -10.82 5.44
CA LEU A 72 9.81 -10.58 4.53
C LEU A 72 10.26 -10.56 3.07
N PHE A 73 11.36 -9.88 2.75
CA PHE A 73 11.89 -9.81 1.38
C PHE A 73 12.48 -11.14 0.89
N GLU A 74 13.01 -11.97 1.79
CA GLU A 74 13.46 -13.33 1.47
C GLU A 74 12.31 -14.29 1.11
N SER A 75 11.06 -13.93 1.42
CA SER A 75 9.89 -14.77 1.18
C SER A 75 9.71 -15.18 -0.30
N ALA A 76 10.07 -14.31 -1.25
CA ALA A 76 10.03 -14.65 -2.67
C ALA A 76 11.16 -15.62 -3.06
N ILE A 77 12.37 -15.43 -2.52
CA ILE A 77 13.48 -16.37 -2.68
C ILE A 77 13.04 -17.75 -2.18
N TYR A 78 12.43 -17.83 -1.00
CA TYR A 78 11.89 -19.07 -0.43
C TYR A 78 10.93 -19.77 -1.41
N VAL A 79 9.91 -19.06 -1.91
CA VAL A 79 8.90 -19.62 -2.81
C VAL A 79 9.53 -20.21 -4.07
N TYR A 80 10.39 -19.45 -4.74
CA TYR A 80 11.01 -19.89 -5.98
C TYR A 80 12.09 -20.97 -5.77
N SER A 81 12.72 -21.00 -4.60
CA SER A 81 13.62 -22.08 -4.19
C SER A 81 12.87 -23.40 -3.99
N VAL A 82 11.67 -23.36 -3.41
CA VAL A 82 10.80 -24.52 -3.29
C VAL A 82 10.41 -25.05 -4.67
N LEU A 83 9.99 -24.18 -5.59
CA LEU A 83 9.56 -24.60 -6.93
C LEU A 83 10.65 -25.30 -7.73
N LEU A 84 11.92 -24.95 -7.51
CA LEU A 84 13.07 -25.63 -8.14
C LEU A 84 13.37 -27.02 -7.58
N GLN A 85 12.86 -27.33 -6.38
CA GLN A 85 13.25 -28.50 -5.60
C GLN A 85 12.10 -29.48 -5.35
N ALA A 86 10.86 -29.01 -5.38
CA ALA A 86 9.68 -29.84 -5.16
C ALA A 86 9.55 -30.92 -6.24
N SER A 87 9.07 -32.10 -5.84
CA SER A 87 8.75 -33.20 -6.76
C SER A 87 7.51 -32.92 -7.60
N GLU A 88 6.63 -32.03 -7.15
CA GLU A 88 5.44 -31.56 -7.88
C GLU A 88 5.22 -30.04 -7.68
N PRO A 89 6.04 -29.16 -8.29
CA PRO A 89 5.99 -27.70 -8.16
C PRO A 89 4.64 -27.11 -8.51
N SER A 90 3.91 -27.71 -9.47
CA SER A 90 2.58 -27.26 -9.89
C SER A 90 1.51 -27.43 -8.79
N ASN A 91 1.76 -28.29 -7.79
CA ASN A 91 0.87 -28.56 -6.67
C ASN A 91 1.30 -27.89 -5.36
N CYS A 92 2.40 -27.12 -5.36
CA CYS A 92 2.86 -26.44 -4.15
C CYS A 92 1.82 -25.44 -3.62
N ARG A 93 1.69 -25.44 -2.30
CA ARG A 93 0.91 -24.47 -1.53
C ARG A 93 1.83 -23.78 -0.54
N PHE A 94 1.74 -22.46 -0.49
CA PHE A 94 2.57 -21.61 0.33
C PHE A 94 1.73 -20.94 1.40
N ASN A 95 2.30 -20.80 2.59
CA ASN A 95 1.76 -19.96 3.64
C ASN A 95 2.87 -19.04 4.12
N ILE A 96 2.70 -17.73 3.93
CA ILE A 96 3.68 -16.72 4.34
C ILE A 96 3.03 -15.83 5.38
N HIS A 97 3.67 -15.69 6.55
CA HIS A 97 3.15 -14.86 7.62
C HIS A 97 4.25 -14.34 8.55
N PRO A 98 4.01 -13.23 9.27
CA PRO A 98 4.94 -12.79 10.31
C PRO A 98 4.97 -13.81 11.46
N SER A 99 6.13 -13.94 12.10
CA SER A 99 6.27 -14.68 13.35
C SER A 99 5.69 -13.90 14.53
N PRO A 100 5.43 -14.53 15.69
CA PRO A 100 5.06 -13.82 16.91
C PRO A 100 6.12 -12.82 17.40
N SER A 101 7.38 -13.00 17.00
CA SER A 101 8.50 -12.12 17.32
C SER A 101 8.60 -10.90 16.41
N PHE A 102 7.79 -10.83 15.34
CA PHE A 102 7.76 -9.70 14.44
C PHE A 102 7.20 -8.47 15.17
N ILE A 103 8.07 -7.54 15.54
CA ILE A 103 7.69 -6.32 16.25
C ILE A 103 7.32 -5.25 15.24
N ASP A 104 6.05 -4.83 15.25
CA ASP A 104 5.64 -3.62 14.56
C ASP A 104 6.15 -2.40 15.35
N SER A 105 7.28 -1.83 14.92
CA SER A 105 7.88 -0.66 15.57
C SER A 105 7.10 0.62 15.19
N ASN A 106 5.87 0.75 15.67
CA ASN A 106 5.11 2.01 15.60
C ASN A 106 5.63 2.98 16.67
N ALA A 107 6.83 3.51 16.46
CA ALA A 107 7.53 4.38 17.41
C ALA A 107 6.93 5.81 17.51
N GLN A 108 5.89 6.14 16.75
CA GLN A 108 5.17 7.42 16.87
C GLN A 108 3.72 7.20 17.27
N GLU A 109 3.33 7.83 18.38
CA GLU A 109 2.07 7.51 19.05
C GLU A 109 0.86 8.26 18.51
N GLN A 110 1.02 9.29 17.64
CA GLN A 110 -0.10 10.20 17.33
C GLN A 110 -0.13 10.70 15.88
N ILE A 111 -1.34 11.02 15.42
CA ILE A 111 -1.63 11.61 14.10
C ILE A 111 -2.41 12.91 14.29
N TYR A 112 -1.93 13.99 13.66
CA TYR A 112 -2.63 15.27 13.67
C TYR A 112 -3.87 15.22 12.78
N CYS A 113 -5.01 15.61 13.36
CA CYS A 113 -6.31 15.55 12.71
C CYS A 113 -7.07 16.88 12.82
N SER A 114 -7.77 17.25 11.75
CA SER A 114 -8.67 18.41 11.69
C SER A 114 -10.04 17.98 11.21
N ILE A 115 -11.08 18.48 11.87
CA ILE A 115 -12.49 18.28 11.46
C ILE A 115 -12.90 19.18 10.27
N LYS A 116 -11.97 19.99 9.73
CA LYS A 116 -12.20 20.94 8.64
C LYS A 116 -11.06 20.89 7.60
N ALA A 117 -11.44 20.75 6.33
CA ALA A 117 -10.53 20.71 5.18
C ALA A 117 -9.55 21.90 5.07
N ASN A 118 -10.02 23.09 5.43
CA ASN A 118 -9.30 24.35 5.25
C ASN A 118 -8.63 24.88 6.53
N GLN A 119 -8.56 24.06 7.58
CA GLN A 119 -7.93 24.45 8.84
C GLN A 119 -6.85 23.45 9.22
N ARG A 120 -5.69 23.98 9.62
CA ARG A 120 -4.58 23.19 10.16
C ARG A 120 -5.06 22.35 11.36
N ALA A 121 -4.53 21.14 11.48
CA ALA A 121 -4.79 20.31 12.64
C ALA A 121 -4.02 20.84 13.85
N ASN A 122 -4.76 21.14 14.93
CA ASN A 122 -4.20 21.53 16.22
C ASN A 122 -4.42 20.45 17.28
N GLU A 123 -5.00 19.32 16.87
CA GLU A 123 -5.30 18.18 17.72
C GLU A 123 -4.56 16.98 17.13
N ALA A 124 -4.01 16.16 18.01
CA ALA A 124 -3.41 14.89 17.67
C ALA A 124 -4.21 13.79 18.37
N VAL A 125 -4.40 12.69 17.66
CA VAL A 125 -5.11 11.50 18.14
C VAL A 125 -4.10 10.38 18.21
N ASN A 126 -4.09 9.60 19.29
CA ASN A 126 -3.16 8.48 19.38
C ASN A 126 -3.50 7.39 18.35
N ILE A 127 -2.55 6.51 18.03
CA ILE A 127 -2.75 5.50 16.98
C ILE A 127 -3.94 4.58 17.29
N GLU A 128 -4.14 4.16 18.54
CA GLU A 128 -5.28 3.32 18.92
C GLU A 128 -6.64 3.99 18.63
N ASN A 129 -6.84 5.22 19.11
CA ASN A 129 -8.05 5.98 18.80
C ASN A 129 -8.18 6.28 17.30
N PHE A 130 -7.06 6.46 16.60
CA PHE A 130 -7.06 6.64 15.16
C PHE A 130 -7.51 5.37 14.43
N GLU A 131 -7.04 4.21 14.84
CA GLU A 131 -7.44 2.92 14.30
C GLU A 131 -8.95 2.70 14.46
N ASP A 132 -9.48 2.97 15.66
CA ASP A 132 -10.90 2.82 15.96
C ASP A 132 -11.75 3.85 15.19
N LEU A 133 -11.30 5.10 15.11
CA LEU A 133 -11.92 6.15 14.30
C LEU A 133 -12.06 5.72 12.85
N ILE A 134 -10.98 5.24 12.25
CA ILE A 134 -10.98 4.83 10.84
C ILE A 134 -11.79 3.55 10.64
N SER A 135 -11.77 2.64 11.61
CA SER A 135 -12.56 1.41 11.58
C SER A 135 -14.05 1.69 11.57
N GLU A 136 -14.52 2.55 12.48
CA GLU A 136 -15.94 2.91 12.59
C GLU A 136 -16.40 3.73 11.38
N LEU A 137 -15.57 4.66 10.88
CA LEU A 137 -15.88 5.38 9.64
C LEU A 137 -15.97 4.45 8.43
N SER A 138 -15.16 3.40 8.38
CA SER A 138 -15.06 2.52 7.21
C SER A 138 -15.98 1.32 7.25
N GLY A 139 -16.49 0.94 8.42
CA GLY A 139 -17.33 -0.24 8.62
C GLY A 139 -16.55 -1.56 8.60
N TYR A 140 -15.23 -1.51 8.72
CA TYR A 140 -14.34 -2.67 8.79
C TYR A 140 -13.16 -2.34 9.70
N ARG A 141 -12.52 -3.37 10.29
CA ARG A 141 -11.35 -3.19 11.15
C ARG A 141 -10.16 -2.64 10.35
N PHE A 142 -9.58 -1.56 10.84
CA PHE A 142 -8.34 -0.97 10.35
C PHE A 142 -7.25 -1.05 11.42
N LYS A 143 -6.02 -1.30 10.98
CA LYS A 143 -4.80 -1.30 11.79
C LYS A 143 -3.74 -0.45 11.10
N PHE A 144 -3.12 0.42 11.89
CA PHE A 144 -2.06 1.28 11.42
C PHE A 144 -0.78 0.45 11.24
N LEU A 145 -0.14 0.59 10.09
CA LEU A 145 1.01 -0.21 9.71
C LEU A 145 1.97 0.62 8.85
N ASN A 146 3.20 0.82 9.32
CA ASN A 146 4.23 1.59 8.60
C ASN A 146 5.14 0.76 7.68
N HIS A 147 4.81 -0.51 7.48
CA HIS A 147 5.55 -1.43 6.62
C HIS A 147 4.57 -2.28 5.78
N ILE A 148 5.09 -3.08 4.85
CA ILE A 148 4.25 -4.03 4.10
C ILE A 148 4.08 -5.33 4.89
N LEU A 149 2.90 -5.92 4.87
CA LEU A 149 2.60 -7.18 5.56
C LEU A 149 2.29 -8.26 4.53
N ILE A 150 2.93 -9.43 4.59
CA ILE A 150 2.48 -10.63 3.86
C ILE A 150 1.88 -11.58 4.89
N LYS A 151 0.57 -11.79 4.84
CA LYS A 151 -0.13 -12.76 5.69
C LYS A 151 -1.15 -13.52 4.84
N ASN A 152 -0.66 -14.42 3.99
CA ASN A 152 -1.50 -15.02 2.96
C ASN A 152 -1.09 -16.46 2.66
N SER A 153 -2.08 -17.24 2.19
CA SER A 153 -1.87 -18.57 1.65
C SER A 153 -2.24 -18.59 0.18
N PHE A 154 -1.37 -19.12 -0.67
CA PHE A 154 -1.54 -19.16 -2.12
C PHE A 154 -0.91 -20.41 -2.71
N SER A 155 -1.08 -20.61 -4.00
CA SER A 155 -0.57 -21.76 -4.76
C SER A 155 0.29 -21.31 -5.93
N THR A 156 0.98 -22.26 -6.56
CA THR A 156 1.74 -22.01 -7.80
C THR A 156 0.89 -21.40 -8.91
N LYS A 157 -0.44 -21.60 -8.90
CA LYS A 157 -1.36 -21.03 -9.89
C LYS A 157 -1.57 -19.52 -9.73
N ASP A 158 -1.27 -18.99 -8.54
CA ASP A 158 -1.44 -17.58 -8.23
C ASP A 158 -0.21 -16.75 -8.60
N LEU A 159 0.93 -17.40 -8.84
CA LEU A 159 2.19 -16.78 -9.23
C LEU A 159 2.18 -16.29 -10.69
N PRO A 160 3.07 -15.35 -11.06
CA PRO A 160 3.23 -14.94 -12.45
C PRO A 160 3.66 -16.13 -13.33
N ASN A 161 3.17 -16.17 -14.57
CA ASN A 161 3.56 -17.22 -15.52
C ASN A 161 5.06 -17.20 -15.87
N SER A 162 5.72 -16.05 -15.69
CA SER A 162 7.16 -15.91 -15.90
C SER A 162 7.72 -14.86 -14.95
N ILE A 163 8.91 -15.10 -14.41
CA ILE A 163 9.68 -14.11 -13.66
C ILE A 163 11.14 -14.08 -14.14
N ASP A 164 11.79 -12.95 -13.89
CA ASP A 164 13.25 -12.84 -13.89
C ASP A 164 13.77 -13.21 -12.49
N GLY A 165 14.45 -14.34 -12.39
CA GLY A 165 15.00 -14.86 -11.15
C GLY A 165 16.18 -14.05 -10.62
N ASP A 166 16.79 -13.17 -11.42
CA ASP A 166 17.83 -12.24 -10.94
C ASP A 166 17.23 -11.21 -9.96
N LEU A 167 15.97 -10.81 -10.16
CA LEU A 167 15.27 -9.85 -9.29
C LEU A 167 15.13 -10.36 -7.86
N LEU A 168 15.12 -11.68 -7.66
CA LEU A 168 15.05 -12.31 -6.34
C LEU A 168 16.27 -11.98 -5.46
N PHE A 169 17.38 -11.54 -6.06
CA PHE A 169 18.62 -11.18 -5.38
C PHE A 169 19.01 -9.72 -5.59
N GLU A 170 18.11 -8.88 -6.12
CA GLU A 170 18.30 -7.43 -6.19
C GLU A 170 17.94 -6.80 -4.84
N THR A 171 18.94 -6.62 -3.98
CA THR A 171 18.77 -5.88 -2.72
C THR A 171 19.34 -4.47 -2.84
N LYS A 172 18.58 -3.49 -2.35
CA LYS A 172 19.01 -2.10 -2.20
C LYS A 172 18.99 -1.73 -0.73
N THR A 173 20.11 -1.92 -0.04
CA THR A 173 20.23 -1.73 1.43
C THR A 173 19.73 -0.36 1.88
N GLU A 174 19.98 0.70 1.09
CA GLU A 174 19.48 2.04 1.38
C GLU A 174 17.94 2.12 1.41
N LEU A 175 17.26 1.41 0.51
CA LEU A 175 15.79 1.36 0.46
C LEU A 175 15.22 0.49 1.58
N VAL A 176 15.88 -0.62 1.92
CA VAL A 176 15.49 -1.45 3.08
C VAL A 176 15.60 -0.63 4.36
N ASN A 177 16.70 0.11 4.53
CA ASN A 177 16.88 1.03 5.66
C ASN A 177 15.80 2.13 5.69
N LEU A 178 15.42 2.67 4.53
CA LEU A 178 14.33 3.64 4.45
C LEU A 178 12.98 3.04 4.88
N LEU A 179 12.71 1.78 4.54
CA LEU A 179 11.48 1.09 4.96
C LEU A 179 11.47 0.74 6.45
N LYS A 180 12.64 0.56 7.06
CA LYS A 180 12.78 0.36 8.51
C LYS A 180 12.61 1.66 9.30
N GLN A 181 12.77 2.80 8.66
CA GLN A 181 12.59 4.10 9.32
C GLN A 181 11.09 4.46 9.31
N PRO A 182 10.47 4.66 10.49
CA PRO A 182 9.09 5.09 10.54
C PRO A 182 8.93 6.45 9.85
N CYS A 183 7.84 6.62 9.13
CA CYS A 183 7.47 7.91 8.54
C CYS A 183 7.41 8.97 9.66
N ASN A 184 8.03 10.13 9.46
CA ASN A 184 7.89 11.25 10.38
C ASN A 184 6.49 11.87 10.27
N LEU A 185 5.55 11.39 11.09
CA LEU A 185 4.15 11.79 11.09
C LEU A 185 3.94 13.26 11.46
N ASP A 186 4.88 13.90 12.17
CA ASP A 186 4.78 15.33 12.53
C ASP A 186 4.79 16.25 11.30
N ARG A 187 5.30 15.76 10.17
CA ARG A 187 5.32 16.48 8.89
C ARG A 187 3.98 16.44 8.16
N PHE A 188 3.00 15.69 8.66
CA PHE A 188 1.73 15.46 7.98
C PHE A 188 0.52 15.60 8.91
N GLU A 189 -0.61 15.94 8.34
CA GLU A 189 -1.90 15.95 9.03
C GLU A 189 -3.02 15.45 8.15
N LEU A 190 -4.04 14.89 8.78
CA LEU A 190 -5.29 14.54 8.13
C LEU A 190 -6.30 15.65 8.33
N ARG A 191 -6.97 16.05 7.26
CA ARG A 191 -8.10 16.99 7.34
C ARG A 191 -9.36 16.36 6.78
N TYR A 192 -10.43 16.43 7.54
CA TYR A 192 -11.74 15.98 7.11
C TYR A 192 -12.30 16.92 6.04
N ILE A 193 -12.38 16.40 4.81
CA ILE A 193 -12.91 17.04 3.62
C ILE A 193 -14.44 17.09 3.71
N ASP A 194 -15.10 15.93 3.62
CA ASP A 194 -16.54 15.77 3.71
C ASP A 194 -16.93 14.28 3.82
N PRO A 195 -18.23 13.91 3.88
CA PRO A 195 -18.61 12.52 4.06
C PRO A 195 -18.29 11.54 2.92
N VAL A 196 -17.98 12.03 1.72
CA VAL A 196 -17.69 11.18 0.55
C VAL A 196 -16.20 10.89 0.47
N VAL A 197 -15.37 11.94 0.49
CA VAL A 197 -13.90 11.79 0.45
C VAL A 197 -13.34 11.39 1.81
N ARG A 198 -14.02 11.80 2.90
CA ARG A 198 -13.55 11.68 4.29
C ARG A 198 -12.28 12.50 4.51
N PHE A 199 -11.13 11.87 4.63
CA PHE A 199 -9.88 12.56 4.95
C PHE A 199 -9.04 12.79 3.69
N GLY A 200 -8.28 13.88 3.69
CA GLY A 200 -7.13 14.06 2.82
C GLY A 200 -5.87 14.24 3.67
N LEU A 201 -4.73 13.84 3.10
CA LEU A 201 -3.42 14.06 3.70
C LEU A 201 -2.86 15.43 3.29
N PHE A 202 -2.36 16.19 4.25
CA PHE A 202 -1.82 17.53 4.04
C PHE A 202 -0.41 17.65 4.64
N ALA A 203 0.41 18.49 4.03
CA ALA A 203 1.72 18.83 4.55
C ALA A 203 1.61 19.74 5.78
N ARG A 204 2.25 19.39 6.90
CA ARG A 204 2.47 20.29 8.05
C ARG A 204 3.81 21.01 7.99
N ASP A 205 4.70 20.49 7.16
CA ASP A 205 6.05 20.98 6.99
C ASP A 205 6.36 21.18 5.50
N PHE A 206 7.40 21.96 5.20
CA PHE A 206 7.84 22.16 3.83
C PHE A 206 8.43 20.86 3.26
N ILE A 207 8.12 20.56 2.00
CA ILE A 207 8.62 19.37 1.29
C ILE A 207 9.36 19.82 0.02
N GLN A 208 10.59 19.32 -0.15
CA GLN A 208 11.41 19.64 -1.31
C GLN A 208 10.91 18.89 -2.56
N LYS A 209 11.18 19.47 -3.73
CA LYS A 209 11.02 18.74 -4.99
C LYS A 209 11.92 17.51 -4.97
N ASP A 210 11.43 16.41 -5.53
CA ASP A 210 12.13 15.13 -5.65
C ASP A 210 12.40 14.38 -4.34
N GLU A 211 11.88 14.88 -3.21
CA GLU A 211 11.92 14.21 -1.92
C GLU A 211 11.01 12.97 -1.90
N ILE A 212 11.51 11.84 -1.39
CA ILE A 212 10.72 10.64 -1.10
C ILE A 212 10.10 10.81 0.29
N LEU A 213 8.78 10.68 0.40
CA LEU A 213 8.06 11.02 1.62
C LEU A 213 7.81 9.81 2.51
N PHE A 214 7.18 8.78 1.95
CA PHE A 214 6.82 7.55 2.64
C PHE A 214 6.44 6.47 1.62
N SER A 215 6.54 5.22 2.05
CA SER A 215 6.01 4.06 1.34
C SER A 215 4.48 4.00 1.45
N TYR A 216 3.83 3.50 0.41
CA TYR A 216 2.44 3.06 0.48
C TYR A 216 2.38 1.68 1.13
N CYS A 217 1.93 1.63 2.37
CA CYS A 217 1.94 0.42 3.18
C CYS A 217 0.57 -0.24 3.25
N GLY A 218 0.56 -1.55 3.46
CA GLY A 218 -0.64 -2.36 3.56
C GLY A 218 -0.33 -3.84 3.46
N GLU A 219 -1.37 -4.65 3.33
CA GLU A 219 -1.22 -6.09 3.19
C GLU A 219 -1.00 -6.48 1.72
N LYS A 220 0.04 -7.24 1.46
CA LYS A 220 0.34 -7.88 0.19
C LYS A 220 -0.60 -9.06 -0.02
N ARG A 221 -1.43 -8.98 -1.07
CA ARG A 221 -2.44 -10.00 -1.39
C ARG A 221 -2.47 -10.32 -2.88
N ILE A 222 -2.78 -11.57 -3.21
CA ILE A 222 -3.16 -11.96 -4.58
C ILE A 222 -4.41 -11.17 -4.99
N PHE A 223 -4.43 -10.66 -6.22
CA PHE A 223 -5.47 -9.75 -6.67
C PHE A 223 -6.87 -10.34 -6.58
N ASP A 224 -7.74 -9.74 -5.77
CA ASP A 224 -9.19 -9.87 -5.94
C ASP A 224 -9.73 -8.61 -6.63
N SER A 225 -10.22 -8.79 -7.85
CA SER A 225 -10.82 -7.75 -8.68
C SER A 225 -11.97 -6.97 -8.02
N LYS A 226 -12.56 -7.51 -6.93
CA LYS A 226 -13.75 -6.98 -6.26
C LYS A 226 -13.46 -5.79 -5.31
N HIS A 227 -12.23 -5.61 -4.82
CA HIS A 227 -11.93 -4.63 -3.76
C HIS A 227 -10.76 -3.69 -4.09
N LYS A 228 -10.99 -2.71 -4.98
CA LYS A 228 -9.91 -1.82 -5.48
C LYS A 228 -9.73 -0.50 -4.73
N GLY A 229 -10.55 -0.19 -3.73
CA GLY A 229 -10.62 1.16 -3.14
C GLY A 229 -9.30 1.66 -2.54
N TYR A 230 -8.49 0.76 -2.00
CA TYR A 230 -7.17 1.03 -1.39
C TYR A 230 -6.08 0.09 -1.92
N ALA A 231 -6.31 -0.52 -3.09
CA ALA A 231 -5.37 -1.47 -3.67
C ALA A 231 -4.43 -0.78 -4.65
N PHE A 232 -3.13 -1.02 -4.48
CA PHE A 232 -2.08 -0.56 -5.38
C PHE A 232 -1.57 -1.71 -6.25
N GLU A 233 -1.74 -1.61 -7.57
CA GLU A 233 -1.33 -2.65 -8.52
C GLU A 233 0.20 -2.69 -8.66
N CYS A 234 0.84 -3.63 -7.97
CA CYS A 234 2.23 -4.04 -8.23
C CYS A 234 2.30 -4.98 -9.44
N ARG A 235 2.97 -4.57 -10.54
CA ARG A 235 3.07 -5.36 -11.79
C ARG A 235 4.38 -6.10 -11.94
N ALA A 236 5.41 -5.67 -11.22
CA ALA A 236 6.75 -6.25 -11.25
C ALA A 236 7.00 -7.10 -9.99
N ASP A 237 5.95 -7.46 -9.26
CA ASP A 237 6.03 -8.30 -8.07
C ASP A 237 6.13 -9.79 -8.45
N CYS A 238 7.18 -10.45 -8.01
CA CYS A 238 7.44 -11.85 -8.30
C CYS A 238 6.44 -12.78 -7.62
N LEU A 239 5.69 -12.36 -6.59
CA LEU A 239 4.62 -13.17 -5.98
C LEU A 239 3.24 -12.84 -6.57
N ASN A 240 3.16 -11.97 -7.58
CA ASN A 240 1.90 -11.47 -8.13
C ASN A 240 0.98 -10.84 -7.07
N MET A 241 1.58 -10.22 -6.05
CA MET A 241 0.87 -9.62 -4.92
C MET A 241 0.80 -8.09 -5.05
N HIS A 242 -0.38 -7.56 -4.76
CA HIS A 242 -0.66 -6.12 -4.71
C HIS A 242 -0.75 -5.64 -3.26
N ILE A 243 -0.56 -4.34 -3.04
CA ILE A 243 -0.66 -3.74 -1.70
C ILE A 243 -2.09 -3.28 -1.46
N ASP A 244 -2.80 -3.91 -0.53
CA ASP A 244 -4.14 -3.51 -0.08
C ASP A 244 -4.05 -2.75 1.24
N ALA A 245 -4.27 -1.43 1.18
CA ALA A 245 -4.24 -0.56 2.34
C ALA A 245 -5.61 -0.42 3.04
N SER A 246 -6.57 -1.32 2.80
CA SER A 246 -7.91 -1.24 3.40
C SER A 246 -7.86 -1.53 4.90
N GLN A 247 -7.45 -2.73 5.29
CA GLN A 247 -7.43 -3.21 6.69
C GLN A 247 -6.13 -2.90 7.40
N TYR A 248 -5.00 -2.84 6.70
CA TYR A 248 -3.70 -2.48 7.23
C TYR A 248 -3.14 -1.34 6.40
N GLY A 249 -2.51 -0.33 7.00
CA GLY A 249 -1.79 0.68 6.21
C GLY A 249 -1.41 1.90 7.03
N ASN A 250 -0.68 2.82 6.41
CA ASN A 250 -0.24 4.06 7.03
C ASN A 250 -1.01 5.28 6.51
N ILE A 251 -0.56 6.48 6.87
CA ILE A 251 -1.13 7.75 6.41
C ILE A 251 -1.18 7.91 4.88
N ALA A 252 -0.35 7.17 4.14
CA ALA A 252 -0.26 7.23 2.69
C ALA A 252 -1.59 6.88 1.99
N ARG A 253 -2.43 6.06 2.63
CA ARG A 253 -3.75 5.68 2.12
C ARG A 253 -4.73 6.86 1.99
N PHE A 254 -4.46 8.00 2.62
CA PHE A 254 -5.29 9.21 2.57
C PHE A 254 -4.79 10.24 1.54
N VAL A 255 -3.75 9.92 0.75
CA VAL A 255 -3.36 10.72 -0.41
C VAL A 255 -4.46 10.60 -1.46
N ASN A 256 -5.12 11.71 -1.77
CA ASN A 256 -6.24 11.73 -2.69
C ASN A 256 -5.79 11.82 -4.16
N HIS A 257 -6.72 11.52 -5.05
CA HIS A 257 -6.49 11.62 -6.48
C HIS A 257 -6.43 13.08 -6.98
N ALA A 258 -5.50 13.37 -7.89
CA ALA A 258 -5.54 14.52 -8.80
C ALA A 258 -4.93 14.17 -10.17
N PRO A 259 -5.33 14.87 -11.26
CA PRO A 259 -4.76 14.65 -12.58
C PRO A 259 -3.28 15.05 -12.65
N GLU A 260 -2.56 14.48 -13.62
CA GLU A 260 -1.19 14.91 -13.92
C GLU A 260 -1.16 16.31 -14.56
N PRO A 261 -0.13 17.12 -14.24
CA PRO A 261 0.07 18.40 -14.89
C PRO A 261 0.08 18.28 -16.41
N GLY A 262 -0.75 19.08 -17.09
CA GLY A 262 -0.76 19.18 -18.55
C GLY A 262 -1.37 18.02 -19.34
N LYS A 263 -1.77 16.90 -18.72
CA LYS A 263 -2.41 15.76 -19.43
C LYS A 263 -3.94 15.79 -19.45
N ASP A 264 -4.58 16.38 -18.43
CA ASP A 264 -6.04 16.45 -18.29
C ASP A 264 -6.55 17.91 -18.25
N GLN A 265 -6.02 18.78 -19.11
CA GLN A 265 -6.43 20.18 -19.17
C GLN A 265 -7.91 20.31 -19.54
N VAL A 266 -8.76 20.58 -18.55
CA VAL A 266 -10.12 21.06 -18.82
C VAL A 266 -10.49 22.26 -17.94
N GLU A 267 -9.91 22.43 -16.75
CA GLU A 267 -10.31 23.55 -15.86
C GLU A 267 -9.13 24.12 -15.05
N PRO A 268 -8.72 25.39 -15.26
CA PRO A 268 -7.57 26.02 -14.58
C PRO A 268 -7.76 26.21 -13.05
N GLN A 269 -8.93 25.86 -12.52
CA GLN A 269 -9.24 25.98 -11.10
C GLN A 269 -8.96 24.69 -10.30
N LEU A 270 -8.60 23.59 -10.98
CA LEU A 270 -8.38 22.29 -10.35
C LEU A 270 -6.94 22.13 -9.85
N LEU A 271 -6.79 21.44 -8.72
CA LEU A 271 -5.50 21.00 -8.22
C LEU A 271 -4.99 19.83 -9.07
N GLU A 272 -3.69 19.86 -9.33
CA GLU A 272 -2.95 18.80 -10.00
C GLU A 272 -2.17 17.95 -8.98
N ALA A 273 -1.77 16.76 -9.41
CA ALA A 273 -0.92 15.88 -8.63
C ALA A 273 0.42 16.56 -8.33
N ASN A 274 0.76 16.65 -7.05
CA ASN A 274 2.07 17.13 -6.56
C ASN A 274 2.98 15.98 -6.09
N LEU A 275 2.47 14.75 -6.13
CA LEU A 275 3.22 13.51 -5.93
C LEU A 275 3.19 12.66 -7.19
N LYS A 276 4.23 11.83 -7.34
CA LYS A 276 4.25 10.67 -8.24
C LYS A 276 4.59 9.42 -7.45
N THR A 277 4.17 8.28 -7.97
CA THR A 277 4.54 6.97 -7.42
C THR A 277 5.83 6.49 -8.08
N ILE A 278 6.75 5.98 -7.28
CA ILE A 278 7.91 5.24 -7.75
C ILE A 278 7.84 3.83 -7.19
N SER A 279 8.15 2.83 -8.01
CA SER A 279 8.22 1.45 -7.56
C SER A 279 9.66 0.94 -7.55
N HIS A 280 9.96 0.12 -6.57
CA HIS A 280 11.24 -0.56 -6.43
C HIS A 280 10.99 -2.04 -6.17
N ASN A 281 11.79 -2.89 -6.80
CA ASN A 281 11.81 -4.31 -6.50
C ASN A 281 12.92 -4.57 -5.46
N LEU A 282 12.59 -5.30 -4.40
CA LEU A 282 13.50 -5.74 -3.34
C LEU A 282 13.33 -7.25 -3.18
N ASN A 283 14.32 -8.01 -3.63
CA ASN A 283 14.31 -9.48 -3.65
C ASN A 283 13.03 -10.06 -4.29
N GLY A 284 12.56 -9.48 -5.39
CA GLY A 284 11.35 -9.90 -6.08
C GLY A 284 10.06 -9.25 -5.56
N ILE A 285 10.07 -8.60 -4.39
CA ILE A 285 8.89 -7.93 -3.83
C ILE A 285 8.85 -6.47 -4.28
N GLU A 286 7.77 -6.07 -4.94
CA GLU A 286 7.60 -4.68 -5.38
C GLU A 286 7.04 -3.81 -4.23
N VAL A 287 7.73 -2.72 -3.92
CA VAL A 287 7.32 -1.69 -2.95
C VAL A 287 7.07 -0.36 -3.66
N ILE A 288 6.13 0.43 -3.12
CA ILE A 288 5.70 1.70 -3.72
C ILE A 288 6.03 2.85 -2.77
N PHE A 289 6.63 3.92 -3.29
CA PHE A 289 6.86 5.16 -2.56
C PHE A 289 6.21 6.35 -3.26
N PHE A 290 5.87 7.37 -2.46
CA PHE A 290 5.51 8.67 -3.00
C PHE A 290 6.69 9.62 -3.01
N LYS A 291 6.88 10.28 -4.15
CA LYS A 291 7.92 11.28 -4.39
C LYS A 291 7.31 12.59 -4.83
N ALA A 292 7.75 13.70 -4.25
CA ALA A 292 7.28 15.02 -4.61
C ALA A 292 7.74 15.42 -6.03
N THR A 293 6.83 15.92 -6.86
CA THR A 293 7.15 16.35 -8.24
C THR A 293 7.54 17.83 -8.33
N ARG A 294 7.24 18.58 -7.27
CA ARG A 294 7.58 19.99 -7.06
C ARG A 294 7.76 20.27 -5.57
N LYS A 295 8.17 21.48 -5.23
CA LYS A 295 8.10 21.98 -3.85
C LYS A 295 6.64 21.99 -3.40
N ILE A 296 6.37 21.53 -2.17
CA ILE A 296 5.02 21.52 -1.57
C ILE A 296 5.06 22.37 -0.31
N LEU A 297 4.20 23.38 -0.25
CA LEU A 297 4.12 24.32 0.87
C LEU A 297 3.32 23.74 2.03
N ILE A 298 3.56 24.29 3.22
CA ILE A 298 2.79 23.96 4.43
C ILE A 298 1.30 24.21 4.17
N GLY A 299 0.49 23.21 4.50
CA GLY A 299 -0.96 23.23 4.39
C GLY A 299 -1.52 22.86 3.03
N GLU A 300 -0.69 22.55 2.04
CA GLU A 300 -1.12 21.94 0.78
C GLU A 300 -1.57 20.49 0.97
N GLN A 301 -2.57 20.07 0.20
CA GLN A 301 -2.99 18.67 0.13
C GLN A 301 -1.99 17.87 -0.70
N LEU A 302 -1.63 16.69 -0.23
CA LEU A 302 -0.84 15.71 -0.96
C LEU A 302 -1.76 14.94 -1.92
N LEU A 303 -1.42 14.98 -3.21
CA LEU A 303 -2.27 14.52 -4.29
C LEU A 303 -1.45 13.74 -5.32
N VAL A 304 -2.00 12.63 -5.82
CA VAL A 304 -1.34 11.76 -6.79
C VAL A 304 -2.30 11.32 -7.89
N ASN A 305 -1.76 11.03 -9.08
CA ASN A 305 -2.57 10.40 -10.13
C ASN A 305 -2.71 8.91 -9.84
N TYR A 306 -3.95 8.42 -9.71
CA TYR A 306 -4.24 7.00 -9.46
C TYR A 306 -4.13 6.14 -10.73
N GLY A 307 -3.92 6.77 -11.89
CA GLY A 307 -3.77 6.09 -13.18
C GLY A 307 -5.10 5.63 -13.80
N GLU A 308 -5.09 5.46 -15.12
CA GLU A 308 -6.30 5.28 -15.95
C GLU A 308 -7.20 4.11 -15.53
N LYS A 309 -6.59 3.03 -15.01
CA LYS A 309 -7.31 1.81 -14.58
C LYS A 309 -8.19 2.05 -13.35
N SER A 310 -7.88 3.05 -12.54
CA SER A 310 -8.66 3.41 -11.35
C SER A 310 -10.00 4.07 -11.69
N PHE A 311 -10.18 4.54 -12.94
CA PHE A 311 -11.37 5.28 -13.38
C PHE A 311 -12.40 4.45 -14.14
N LYS A 312 -12.23 3.12 -14.23
CA LYS A 312 -13.10 2.26 -15.07
C LYS A 312 -14.57 2.24 -14.64
N THR A 313 -14.87 2.51 -13.37
CA THR A 313 -16.25 2.42 -12.85
C THR A 313 -16.82 3.76 -12.39
N GLN A 314 -16.00 4.72 -11.93
CA GLN A 314 -16.44 6.05 -11.50
C GLN A 314 -15.36 7.12 -11.77
N ARG A 315 -15.77 8.34 -12.13
CA ARG A 315 -14.85 9.49 -12.14
C ARG A 315 -14.56 9.90 -10.70
N MET A 316 -13.27 9.87 -10.32
CA MET A 316 -12.81 10.22 -8.99
C MET A 316 -13.07 11.70 -8.67
N THR A 317 -13.20 11.98 -7.36
CA THR A 317 -13.38 13.34 -6.86
C THR A 317 -12.17 14.21 -7.21
N ARG A 318 -12.42 15.42 -7.71
CA ARG A 318 -11.38 16.42 -8.00
C ARG A 318 -11.44 17.56 -6.99
N PHE A 319 -10.35 18.31 -6.83
CA PHE A 319 -10.26 19.39 -5.86
C PHE A 319 -9.99 20.72 -6.54
N THR A 320 -10.64 21.79 -6.11
CA THR A 320 -10.28 23.14 -6.55
C THR A 320 -9.07 23.68 -5.81
N SER A 321 -8.48 24.77 -6.31
CA SER A 321 -7.42 25.54 -5.62
C SER A 321 -7.80 26.00 -4.21
N LYS A 322 -9.10 26.10 -3.89
CA LYS A 322 -9.63 26.38 -2.55
C LYS A 322 -9.84 25.13 -1.69
N GLY A 323 -9.41 23.95 -2.15
CA GLY A 323 -9.57 22.66 -1.48
C GLY A 323 -10.99 22.10 -1.51
N LYS A 324 -11.89 22.62 -2.35
CA LYS A 324 -13.27 22.14 -2.45
C LYS A 324 -13.35 20.89 -3.34
N ALA A 325 -13.94 19.83 -2.82
CA ALA A 325 -14.24 18.62 -3.59
C ALA A 325 -15.36 18.86 -4.63
N ILE A 326 -15.12 18.41 -5.86
CA ILE A 326 -16.05 18.46 -7.00
C ILE A 326 -16.52 17.04 -7.31
N TYR A 327 -17.84 16.90 -7.36
CA TYR A 327 -18.54 15.64 -7.58
C TYR A 327 -19.28 15.69 -8.91
N LYS A 328 -19.20 14.60 -9.68
CA LYS A 328 -20.01 14.44 -10.89
C LYS A 328 -21.50 14.30 -10.53
N ASP A 329 -21.79 13.41 -9.58
CA ASP A 329 -23.14 13.19 -9.06
C ASP A 329 -23.26 13.89 -7.71
N LYS A 330 -24.10 14.92 -7.62
CA LYS A 330 -24.34 15.63 -6.35
C LYS A 330 -25.20 14.73 -5.46
N PRO A 331 -24.67 14.12 -4.39
CA PRO A 331 -25.52 13.49 -3.39
C PRO A 331 -26.42 14.57 -2.79
N GLY A 332 -27.68 14.22 -2.51
CA GLY A 332 -28.63 15.17 -1.91
C GLY A 332 -28.02 15.85 -0.67
N LEU A 333 -28.17 17.17 -0.58
CA LEU A 333 -27.61 18.01 0.49
C LEU A 333 -27.96 17.48 1.90
N TRP A 334 -29.17 16.94 2.04
CA TRP A 334 -29.66 16.40 3.30
C TRP A 334 -28.91 15.14 3.77
N LYS A 335 -28.70 14.18 2.85
CA LYS A 335 -27.91 12.96 3.12
C LYS A 335 -26.45 13.30 3.48
N ARG A 336 -25.87 14.31 2.83
CA ARG A 336 -24.53 14.82 3.18
C ARG A 336 -24.49 15.42 4.59
N SER A 337 -25.49 16.21 4.96
CA SER A 337 -25.55 16.81 6.30
C SER A 337 -25.68 15.73 7.38
N GLN A 338 -26.54 14.73 7.19
CA GLN A 338 -26.71 13.62 8.12
C GLN A 338 -25.44 12.80 8.29
N ASN A 339 -24.78 12.44 7.18
CA ASN A 339 -23.52 11.69 7.24
C ASN A 339 -22.43 12.53 7.91
N LYS A 340 -22.39 13.84 7.68
CA LYS A 340 -21.42 14.73 8.35
C LYS A 340 -21.59 14.72 9.86
N ILE A 341 -22.82 14.81 10.36
CA ILE A 341 -23.07 14.75 11.81
C ILE A 341 -22.69 13.38 12.37
N THR A 342 -23.00 12.30 11.65
CA THR A 342 -22.61 10.94 12.04
C THR A 342 -21.09 10.83 12.17
N HIS A 343 -20.35 11.27 11.15
CA HIS A 343 -18.89 11.27 11.19
C HIS A 343 -18.33 12.15 12.33
N LEU A 344 -18.93 13.30 12.60
CA LEU A 344 -18.51 14.15 13.73
C LEU A 344 -18.75 13.46 15.08
N LYS A 345 -19.82 12.68 15.24
CA LYS A 345 -20.04 11.87 16.45
C LYS A 345 -18.96 10.81 16.62
N ILE A 346 -18.63 10.11 15.54
CA ILE A 346 -17.55 9.11 15.52
C ILE A 346 -16.22 9.79 15.92
N MET A 347 -15.86 10.90 15.26
CA MET A 347 -14.67 11.69 15.59
C MET A 347 -14.64 12.13 17.06
N ALA A 348 -15.79 12.57 17.59
CA ALA A 348 -15.91 12.99 18.98
C ALA A 348 -15.69 11.84 19.96
N ASN A 349 -16.18 10.64 19.66
CA ASN A 349 -15.97 9.45 20.48
C ASN A 349 -14.50 9.02 20.50
N HIS A 350 -13.77 9.24 19.40
CA HIS A 350 -12.37 8.84 19.23
C HIS A 350 -11.37 9.98 19.42
N GLY A 351 -11.63 10.86 20.39
CA GLY A 351 -10.64 11.81 20.90
C GLY A 351 -10.51 13.16 20.19
N LEU A 352 -11.31 13.46 19.15
CA LEU A 352 -11.30 14.79 18.51
C LEU A 352 -12.15 15.80 19.29
N LYS A 353 -11.50 16.57 20.17
CA LYS A 353 -12.13 17.55 21.07
C LYS A 353 -12.93 18.62 20.32
N LYS A 354 -12.46 19.10 19.17
CA LYS A 354 -13.22 20.02 18.32
C LYS A 354 -14.53 19.42 17.82
N ALA A 355 -14.59 18.11 17.56
CA ALA A 355 -15.83 17.44 17.18
C ALA A 355 -16.79 17.36 18.37
N GLN A 356 -16.28 17.01 19.56
CA GLN A 356 -17.05 17.00 20.81
C GLN A 356 -17.67 18.38 21.08
N HIS A 357 -16.84 19.43 21.05
CA HIS A 357 -17.27 20.80 21.29
C HIS A 357 -18.34 21.25 20.28
N TYR A 358 -18.17 20.90 19.00
CA TYR A 358 -19.16 21.20 17.96
C TYR A 358 -20.53 20.56 18.26
N ILE A 359 -20.54 19.29 18.69
CA ILE A 359 -21.78 18.57 19.03
C ILE A 359 -22.45 19.19 20.25
N LEU A 360 -21.68 19.48 21.31
CA LEU A 360 -22.20 20.10 22.53
C LEU A 360 -22.78 21.49 22.27
N LEU A 361 -22.06 22.34 21.53
CA LEU A 361 -22.54 23.67 21.15
C LEU A 361 -23.84 23.58 20.33
N ARG A 362 -23.93 22.60 19.42
CA ARG A 362 -25.14 22.38 18.65
C ARG A 362 -26.32 21.95 19.52
N LEU A 363 -26.11 21.06 20.49
CA LEU A 363 -27.15 20.66 21.44
C LEU A 363 -27.61 21.84 22.30
N LEU A 364 -26.67 22.66 22.80
CA LEU A 364 -26.98 23.87 23.55
C LEU A 364 -27.86 24.84 22.74
N LEU A 365 -27.50 25.08 21.47
CA LEU A 365 -28.30 25.95 20.59
C LEU A 365 -29.71 25.41 20.35
N ILE A 366 -29.86 24.09 20.17
CA ILE A 366 -31.18 23.45 20.05
C ILE A 366 -31.98 23.67 21.33
N SER A 367 -31.38 23.46 22.51
CA SER A 367 -32.03 23.70 23.80
C SER A 367 -32.46 25.16 23.98
N VAL A 368 -31.61 26.13 23.61
CA VAL A 368 -31.96 27.56 23.66
C VAL A 368 -33.14 27.88 22.74
N VAL A 369 -33.15 27.37 21.51
CA VAL A 369 -34.27 27.57 20.58
C VAL A 369 -35.56 26.96 21.13
N LEU A 370 -35.51 25.75 21.69
CA LEU A 370 -36.67 25.11 22.30
C LEU A 370 -37.19 25.91 23.51
N LEU A 371 -36.30 26.43 24.36
CA LEU A 371 -36.68 27.28 25.49
C LEU A 371 -37.35 28.58 25.03
N LEU A 372 -36.85 29.21 23.97
CA LEU A 372 -37.46 30.42 23.39
C LEU A 372 -38.85 30.12 22.83
N ILE A 373 -39.03 28.99 22.14
CA ILE A 373 -40.34 28.56 21.63
C ILE A 373 -41.31 28.34 22.79
N VAL A 374 -40.91 27.59 23.83
CA VAL A 374 -41.77 27.31 25.00
C VAL A 374 -42.10 28.58 25.77
N SER A 375 -41.19 29.55 25.86
CA SER A 375 -41.42 30.82 26.58
C SER A 375 -42.26 31.83 25.78
N SER A 376 -42.51 31.56 24.49
CA SER A 376 -43.29 32.40 23.59
C SER A 376 -44.73 31.90 23.38
N VAL A 377 -45.06 30.75 23.96
CA VAL A 377 -46.40 30.14 24.04
C VAL A 377 -46.93 30.39 25.45
#